data_AF-A0A7H9BXB5-F1
#
_entry.id   AF-A0A7H9BXB5-F1
#
_cell.length_a   1.000
_cell.length_b   1.000
_cell.length_c   1.000
_cell.angle_alpha   90.00
_cell.angle_beta   90.00
_cell.angle_gamma   90.00
#
_symmetry.space_group_name_H-M   'P 1'
#
loop_
_entity.id
_entity.type
_entity.pdbx_description
1 polymer ?
#
loop_
_entity_poly.entity_id
_entity_poly.type
_entity_poly.pdbx_seq_one_letter_code
_entity_poly.pdbx_strand_id
1 'polypeptide(L)'
;MTLEAFAPGVAQKNINLNTLSGVFVPTPPLPEQREIVRRIETAFAKIDRLAAEAAKALKFLGHLDQRILAKAFAGELVPQDPTDEPAEALLARIGAARAAAPKPKRGRKART
;
A
#
# COMPACT_ATOMS: atom_id res chain seq x y z
N MET A 1 31.97 13.30 -3.85
CA MET A 1 33.03 12.43 -3.32
C MET A 1 32.37 11.40 -2.42
N THR A 2 32.47 10.11 -2.73
CA THR A 2 31.80 9.03 -1.98
C THR A 2 32.75 8.44 -0.94
N LEU A 3 32.26 8.23 0.30
CA LEU A 3 33.06 7.65 1.40
C LEU A 3 33.54 6.23 1.10
N GLU A 4 32.87 5.51 0.19
CA GLU A 4 33.27 4.18 -0.24
C GLU A 4 34.66 4.12 -0.90
N ALA A 5 35.13 5.23 -1.47
CA ALA A 5 36.46 5.32 -2.05
C ALA A 5 37.59 5.23 -0.99
N PHE A 6 37.24 5.40 0.28
CA PHE A 6 38.14 5.36 1.42
C PHE A 6 38.08 4.04 2.21
N ALA A 7 37.27 3.06 1.77
CA ALA A 7 37.15 1.77 2.44
C ALA A 7 38.14 0.74 1.83
N PRO A 8 39.17 0.27 2.56
CA PRO A 8 40.17 -0.66 2.02
C PRO A 8 39.67 -2.11 1.83
N GLY A 9 38.52 -2.48 2.40
CA GLY A 9 37.99 -3.85 2.35
C GLY A 9 37.06 -4.11 1.15
N VAL A 10 37.32 -5.18 0.40
CA VAL A 10 36.54 -5.58 -0.79
C VAL A 10 35.26 -6.36 -0.43
N ALA A 11 35.32 -7.19 0.64
CA ALA A 11 34.19 -8.03 1.08
C ALA A 11 33.30 -7.36 2.15
N GLN A 12 33.91 -6.65 3.10
CA GLN A 12 33.21 -5.79 4.05
C GLN A 12 33.89 -4.42 4.04
N LYS A 13 33.21 -3.44 3.43
CA LYS A 13 33.69 -2.05 3.40
C LYS A 13 33.61 -1.50 4.82
N ASN A 14 34.76 -1.19 5.41
CA ASN A 14 34.88 -0.52 6.69
C ASN A 14 35.86 0.65 6.55
N ILE A 15 35.63 1.73 7.29
CA ILE A 15 36.49 2.92 7.32
C ILE A 15 36.99 3.08 8.75
N ASN A 16 38.29 2.96 8.94
CA ASN A 16 38.91 3.14 10.26
C ASN A 16 38.99 4.64 10.63
N LEU A 17 39.22 4.92 11.92
CA LEU A 17 39.26 6.29 12.44
C LEU A 17 40.34 7.16 11.77
N ASN A 18 41.53 6.59 11.51
CA ASN A 18 42.63 7.30 10.87
C ASN A 18 42.24 7.74 9.45
N THR A 19 41.65 6.84 8.67
CA THR A 19 41.16 7.13 7.32
C THR A 19 40.02 8.14 7.35
N LEU A 20 39.07 8.01 8.28
CA LEU A 20 37.96 8.95 8.42
C LEU A 20 38.45 10.36 8.77
N SER A 21 39.44 10.47 9.65
CA SER A 21 40.01 11.77 10.07
C SER A 21 40.73 12.51 8.94
N GLY A 22 41.21 11.79 7.92
CA GLY A 22 41.84 12.37 6.73
C GLY A 22 40.85 12.78 5.64
N VAL A 23 39.55 12.49 5.78
CA VAL A 23 38.54 12.88 4.79
C VAL A 23 38.34 14.39 4.85
N PHE A 24 38.69 15.08 3.77
CA PHE A 24 38.42 16.50 3.64
C PHE A 24 36.94 16.74 3.39
N VAL A 25 36.31 17.55 4.25
CA VAL A 25 34.95 18.04 4.07
C VAL A 25 34.99 19.56 3.99
N PRO A 26 34.58 20.16 2.87
CA PRO A 26 34.50 21.62 2.76
C PRO A 26 33.50 22.13 3.80
N THR A 27 33.98 22.95 4.72
CA THR A 27 33.19 23.45 5.85
C THR A 27 32.92 24.94 5.64
N PRO A 28 31.67 25.35 5.31
CA PRO A 28 31.35 26.76 5.10
C PRO A 28 31.33 27.52 6.44
N PRO A 29 31.24 28.86 6.44
CA PRO A 29 31.08 29.65 7.66
C PRO A 29 29.85 29.24 8.49
N LEU A 30 29.91 29.39 9.82
CA LEU A 30 28.82 28.98 10.72
C LEU A 30 27.43 29.53 10.34
N PRO A 31 27.25 30.79 9.90
CA PRO A 31 25.95 31.27 9.46
C PRO A 31 25.39 30.49 8.28
N GLU A 32 26.24 30.12 7.32
CA GLU A 32 25.86 29.35 6.14
C GLU A 32 25.54 27.89 6.49
N GLN A 33 26.33 27.27 7.39
CA GLN A 33 26.02 25.93 7.91
C GLN A 33 24.61 25.87 8.50
N ARG A 34 24.25 26.87 9.32
CA ARG A 34 22.93 26.95 9.96
C ARG A 34 21.82 27.11 8.93
N GLU A 35 22.03 27.93 7.90
CA GLU A 35 21.05 28.10 6.83
C GLU A 35 20.88 26.85 5.98
N ILE A 36 21.98 26.13 5.69
CA ILE A 36 21.94 24.83 5.00
C ILE A 36 21.10 23.83 5.81
N VAL A 37 21.39 23.68 7.10
CA VAL A 37 20.64 22.78 7.99
C VAL A 37 19.16 23.15 8.02
N ARG A 38 18.84 24.44 8.22
CA ARG A 38 17.45 24.92 8.25
C ARG A 38 16.69 24.57 6.97
N ARG A 39 17.32 24.74 5.79
CA ARG A 39 16.71 24.39 4.50
C ARG A 39 16.47 22.89 4.35
N ILE A 40 17.45 22.09 4.76
CA ILE A 40 17.36 20.63 4.72
C ILE A 40 16.23 20.15 5.64
N GLU A 41 16.18 20.60 6.89
CA GLU A 41 15.12 20.26 7.85
C GLU A 41 13.74 20.67 7.32
N THR A 42 13.64 21.88 6.74
CA THR A 42 12.39 22.35 6.13
C THR A 42 11.95 21.45 4.97
N ALA A 43 12.89 20.99 4.14
CA ALA A 43 12.60 20.10 3.02
C ALA A 43 12.14 18.72 3.51
N PHE A 44 12.83 18.13 4.48
CA PHE A 44 12.44 16.85 5.08
C PHE A 44 11.08 16.91 5.74
N ALA A 45 10.79 17.96 6.51
CA ALA A 45 9.47 18.14 7.14
C ALA A 45 8.32 18.18 6.10
N LYS A 46 8.57 18.77 4.92
CA LYS A 46 7.58 18.75 3.82
C LYS A 46 7.40 17.36 3.24
N ILE A 47 8.48 16.61 3.05
CA ILE A 47 8.46 15.22 2.56
C ILE A 47 7.67 14.35 3.55
N ASP A 48 7.97 14.44 4.84
CA ASP A 48 7.30 13.66 5.88
C ASP A 48 5.79 13.96 5.93
N ARG A 49 5.43 15.24 5.81
CA ARG A 49 4.02 15.65 5.73
C ARG A 49 3.32 15.04 4.52
N LEU A 50 3.93 15.13 3.33
CA LEU A 50 3.35 14.58 2.10
C LEU A 50 3.19 13.06 2.19
N ALA A 51 4.21 12.37 2.72
CA ALA A 51 4.17 10.93 2.93
C ALA A 51 3.04 10.53 3.90
N ALA A 52 2.87 11.28 5.00
CA ALA A 52 1.79 11.04 5.96
C ALA A 52 0.40 11.31 5.35
N GLU A 53 0.24 12.35 4.53
CA GLU A 53 -1.01 12.65 3.82
C GLU A 53 -1.34 11.54 2.81
N ALA A 54 -0.37 11.08 2.02
CA ALA A 54 -0.56 9.96 1.09
C ALA A 54 -0.94 8.66 1.81
N ALA A 55 -0.28 8.34 2.92
CA ALA A 55 -0.59 7.15 3.72
C ALA A 55 -2.02 7.22 4.30
N LYS A 56 -2.47 8.40 4.74
CA LYS A 56 -3.86 8.61 5.18
C LYS A 56 -4.84 8.43 4.03
N ALA A 57 -4.59 9.01 2.86
CA ALA A 57 -5.45 8.88 1.69
C ALA A 57 -5.63 7.42 1.27
N LEU A 58 -4.54 6.64 1.22
CA LEU A 58 -4.61 5.19 0.94
C LEU A 58 -5.47 4.43 1.95
N LYS A 59 -5.36 4.76 3.25
CA LYS A 59 -6.24 4.17 4.27
C LYS A 59 -7.71 4.56 4.08
N PHE A 60 -8.00 5.79 3.67
CA PHE A 60 -9.37 6.22 3.39
C PHE A 60 -9.99 5.50 2.19
N LEU A 61 -9.20 5.23 1.13
CA LEU A 61 -9.67 4.46 -0.03
C LEU A 61 -10.13 3.06 0.38
N GLY A 62 -9.36 2.34 1.21
CA GLY A 62 -9.77 1.02 1.68
C GLY A 62 -11.11 1.03 2.44
N HIS A 63 -11.38 2.07 3.23
CA HIS A 63 -12.68 2.23 3.89
C HIS A 63 -13.80 2.61 2.90
N LEU A 64 -13.50 3.43 1.90
CA LEU A 64 -14.46 3.81 0.88
C LEU A 64 -14.89 2.60 0.06
N ASP A 65 -13.96 1.74 -0.34
CA ASP A 65 -14.25 0.50 -1.08
C ASP A 65 -15.17 -0.42 -0.28
N GLN A 66 -14.89 -0.60 1.01
CA GLN A 66 -15.76 -1.38 1.91
C GLN A 66 -17.17 -0.79 2.00
N ARG A 67 -17.29 0.53 2.11
CA ARG A 67 -18.59 1.21 2.20
C ARG A 67 -19.36 1.16 0.88
N ILE A 68 -18.69 1.31 -0.26
CA ILE A 68 -19.30 1.19 -1.58
C ILE A 68 -19.80 -0.25 -1.78
N LEU A 69 -19.00 -1.27 -1.45
CA LEU A 69 -19.42 -2.66 -1.55
C LEU A 69 -20.62 -2.96 -0.63
N ALA A 70 -20.61 -2.45 0.61
CA ALA A 70 -21.74 -2.62 1.51
C ALA A 70 -23.02 -2.00 0.92
N LYS A 71 -22.94 -0.78 0.38
CA LYS A 71 -24.08 -0.14 -0.30
C LYS A 71 -24.50 -0.85 -1.58
N ALA A 72 -23.56 -1.42 -2.33
CA ALA A 72 -23.83 -2.18 -3.54
C ALA A 72 -24.63 -3.45 -3.20
N PHE A 73 -24.19 -4.21 -2.19
CA PHE A 73 -24.90 -5.42 -1.75
C PHE A 73 -26.25 -5.13 -1.09
N ALA A 74 -26.41 -3.96 -0.46
CA ALA A 74 -27.69 -3.51 0.06
C ALA A 74 -28.65 -3.00 -1.04
N GLY A 75 -28.20 -2.90 -2.30
CA GLY A 75 -29.00 -2.35 -3.40
C GLY A 75 -29.15 -0.82 -3.36
N GLU A 76 -28.46 -0.11 -2.48
CA GLU A 76 -28.63 1.34 -2.29
C GLU A 76 -27.91 2.19 -3.36
N LEU A 77 -27.10 1.59 -4.23
CA LEU A 77 -26.36 2.32 -5.27
C LEU A 77 -27.18 2.60 -6.53
N VAL A 78 -28.35 1.98 -6.68
CA VAL A 78 -29.26 2.14 -7.83
C VAL A 78 -30.70 2.24 -7.31
N PRO A 79 -31.57 3.07 -7.90
CA PRO A 79 -32.99 3.10 -7.55
C PRO A 79 -33.61 1.71 -7.64
N GLN A 80 -34.33 1.30 -6.59
CA GLN A 80 -35.02 0.01 -6.53
C GLN A 80 -36.40 0.12 -7.18
N ASP A 81 -36.80 -0.90 -7.96
CA ASP A 81 -38.15 -0.97 -8.51
C ASP A 81 -39.12 -1.48 -7.43
N PRO A 82 -40.20 -0.75 -7.09
CA PRO A 82 -41.19 -1.22 -6.12
C PRO A 82 -41.90 -2.52 -6.50
N THR A 83 -41.82 -2.93 -7.77
CA THR A 83 -42.41 -4.16 -8.29
C THR A 83 -41.46 -5.36 -8.25
N ASP A 84 -40.20 -5.17 -7.84
CA ASP A 84 -39.24 -6.27 -7.72
C ASP A 84 -39.70 -7.32 -6.70
N GLU A 85 -39.53 -8.59 -7.08
CA GLU A 85 -39.83 -9.70 -6.17
C GLU A 85 -38.83 -9.72 -4.99
N PRO A 86 -39.28 -10.07 -3.76
CA PRO A 86 -38.37 -10.14 -2.63
C PRO A 86 -37.31 -11.23 -2.85
N ALA A 87 -36.06 -10.95 -2.49
CA ALA A 87 -34.92 -11.84 -2.72
C ALA A 87 -35.14 -13.26 -2.16
N GLU A 88 -35.90 -13.39 -1.07
CA GLU A 88 -36.27 -14.68 -0.46
C GLU A 88 -37.05 -15.58 -1.43
N ALA A 89 -37.97 -15.01 -2.21
CA ALA A 89 -38.77 -15.76 -3.20
C ALA A 89 -37.88 -16.30 -4.33
N LEU A 90 -36.93 -15.49 -4.81
CA LEU A 90 -35.95 -15.91 -5.82
C LEU A 90 -35.02 -17.01 -5.27
N LEU A 91 -34.52 -16.87 -4.04
CA LEU A 91 -33.67 -17.87 -3.40
C LEU A 91 -34.38 -19.21 -3.21
N ALA A 92 -35.67 -19.19 -2.82
CA ALA A 92 -36.48 -20.39 -2.71
C ALA A 92 -36.61 -21.11 -4.07
N ARG A 93 -36.87 -20.37 -5.16
CA ARG A 93 -36.91 -20.92 -6.54
C ARG A 93 -35.56 -21.50 -6.96
N ILE A 94 -34.45 -20.80 -6.71
CA ILE A 94 -33.10 -21.29 -7.04
C ILE A 94 -32.78 -22.57 -6.24
N GLY A 95 -33.14 -22.61 -4.95
CA GLY A 95 -32.98 -23.78 -4.09
C GLY A 95 -33.74 -24.99 -4.62
N ALA A 96 -35.03 -24.81 -4.93
CA ALA A 96 -35.87 -25.86 -5.52
C ALA A 96 -35.33 -26.34 -6.87
N ALA A 97 -34.93 -25.42 -7.76
CA ALA A 97 -34.35 -25.76 -9.06
C ALA A 97 -33.03 -26.54 -8.93
N ARG A 98 -32.15 -26.16 -7.99
CA ARG A 98 -30.89 -26.88 -7.73
C ARG A 98 -31.10 -28.26 -7.11
N ALA A 99 -32.14 -28.44 -6.29
CA ALA A 99 -32.48 -29.74 -5.72
C ALA A 99 -33.07 -30.70 -6.77
N ALA A 100 -33.83 -30.17 -7.73
CA ALA A 100 -34.39 -30.93 -8.85
C ALA A 100 -33.35 -31.24 -9.95
N ALA A 101 -32.28 -30.45 -10.06
CA ALA A 101 -31.22 -30.68 -11.02
C ALA A 101 -30.39 -31.93 -10.66
N PRO A 102 -30.13 -32.85 -11.62
CA PRO A 102 -29.32 -34.02 -11.36
C PRO A 102 -27.89 -33.61 -10.96
N LYS A 103 -27.39 -34.13 -9.82
CA LYS A 103 -26.03 -33.84 -9.35
C LYS A 103 -25.03 -34.22 -10.45
N PRO A 104 -24.15 -33.30 -10.88
CA PRO A 104 -23.14 -33.62 -11.87
C PRO A 104 -22.27 -34.76 -11.32
N LYS A 105 -22.21 -35.89 -12.03
CA LYS A 105 -21.28 -36.98 -11.72
C LYS A 105 -19.87 -36.40 -11.83
N ARG A 106 -19.24 -36.07 -10.69
CA ARG A 106 -17.81 -35.77 -10.63
C ARG A 106 -17.08 -37.03 -11.09
N GLY A 107 -16.73 -37.08 -12.38
CA GLY A 107 -15.88 -38.13 -12.92
C GLY A 107 -14.55 -38.08 -12.20
N ARG A 108 -14.24 -39.12 -11.43
CA ARG A 108 -12.91 -39.32 -10.86
C ARG A 108 -11.98 -39.58 -12.05
N LYS A 109 -11.24 -38.56 -12.49
CA LYS A 109 -10.18 -38.73 -13.49
C LYS A 109 -9.12 -39.62 -12.84
N ALA A 110 -8.98 -40.86 -13.32
CA ALA A 110 -7.86 -41.72 -12.95
C ALA A 110 -6.57 -41.05 -13.43
N ARG A 111 -5.59 -40.92 -12.54
CA ARG A 111 -4.21 -40.52 -12.91
C ARG A 111 -3.59 -41.72 -13.64
N THR A 112 -3.25 -41.53 -14.90
CA THR A 112 -2.21 -42.26 -15.63
C THR A 112 -1.13 -41.26 -15.97
#